data_AF-A0A816ZHW8-F1
#
_entry.id   AF-A0A816ZHW8-F1
#
_cell.length_a   1.000
_cell.length_b   1.000
_cell.length_c   1.000
_cell.angle_alpha   90.00
_cell.angle_beta   90.00
_cell.angle_gamma   90.00
#
_symmetry.space_group_name_H-M   'P 1'
#
loop_
_entity.id
_entity.type
_entity.pdbx_description
1 polymer ?
#
loop_
_entity_poly.entity_id
_entity_poly.type
_entity_poly.pdbx_seq_one_letter_code
_entity_poly.pdbx_strand_id
1 'polypeptide(L)'
;MIVNFIDIQATPSTLTWSDSDSSLYFAAQSTESTEDADRLYEAEWKDVIQYRRRKPNYGSVIQRIDIKRKHGKLSVKIHCIKHLDFIVTELLFVPSEHKIVCISYSPIIETLSEIELYAKDLRGSSSLIRLTNNQLLENSLKLSADGKHVFFSSLSS
;
A
#
# COMPACT_ATOMS: atom_id res chain seq x y z
N MET A 1 -19.92 4.52 -19.98
CA MET A 1 -19.76 3.11 -19.57
C MET A 1 -19.44 3.11 -18.10
N ILE A 2 -20.43 2.79 -17.26
CA ILE A 2 -20.29 2.80 -15.80
C ILE A 2 -19.70 1.45 -15.42
N VAL A 3 -18.47 1.44 -14.91
CA VAL A 3 -17.87 0.25 -14.32
C VAL A 3 -18.44 0.14 -12.91
N ASN A 4 -19.31 -0.84 -12.68
CA ASN A 4 -19.75 -1.17 -11.33
C ASN A 4 -18.55 -1.71 -10.57
N PHE A 5 -18.00 -0.91 -9.66
CA PHE A 5 -17.02 -1.36 -8.69
C PHE A 5 -17.70 -2.37 -7.78
N ILE A 6 -17.33 -3.63 -7.94
CA ILE A 6 -17.67 -4.72 -7.02
C ILE A 6 -17.04 -4.34 -5.68
N ASP A 7 -17.88 -4.01 -4.69
CA ASP A 7 -17.60 -3.96 -3.24
C ASP A 7 -16.14 -3.70 -2.82
N ILE A 8 -15.56 -2.60 -3.29
CA ILE A 8 -14.38 -2.06 -2.62
C ILE A 8 -14.93 -1.18 -1.49
N GLN A 9 -15.20 -1.78 -0.33
CA GLN A 9 -15.60 -1.04 0.89
C GLN A 9 -14.47 -0.14 1.45
N ALA A 10 -13.38 0.05 0.71
CA ALA A 10 -12.21 0.81 1.11
C ALA A 10 -11.85 1.85 0.06
N THR A 11 -11.76 3.12 0.46
CA THR A 11 -11.32 4.20 -0.42
C THR A 11 -9.81 4.06 -0.69
N PRO A 12 -9.36 4.03 -1.95
CA PRO A 12 -7.94 3.91 -2.24
C PRO A 12 -7.19 5.17 -1.78
N SER A 13 -6.07 4.99 -1.09
CA SER A 13 -5.18 6.08 -0.67
C SER A 13 -4.25 6.51 -1.81
N THR A 14 -3.86 5.57 -2.66
CA THR A 14 -2.94 5.81 -3.78
C THR A 14 -3.06 4.72 -4.83
N LEU A 15 -2.61 5.00 -6.06
CA LEU A 15 -2.68 4.07 -7.20
C LEU A 15 -1.51 4.27 -8.18
N THR A 16 -1.21 3.22 -8.94
CA THR A 16 -0.25 3.25 -10.05
C THR A 16 -0.65 2.23 -11.12
N TRP A 17 -0.47 2.58 -12.38
CA TRP A 17 -0.68 1.67 -13.52
C TRP A 17 0.54 0.77 -13.75
N SER A 18 0.30 -0.42 -14.33
CA SER A 18 1.34 -1.18 -15.03
C SER A 18 1.75 -0.46 -16.32
N ASP A 19 2.93 -0.79 -16.84
CA ASP A 19 3.45 -0.28 -18.12
C ASP A 19 2.59 -0.61 -19.36
N SER A 20 1.81 -1.69 -19.30
CA SER A 20 0.98 -2.18 -20.40
C SER A 20 -0.50 -1.77 -20.32
N ASP A 21 -0.89 -0.91 -19.37
CA ASP A 21 -2.29 -0.60 -19.04
C ASP A 21 -3.18 -1.82 -18.74
N SER A 22 -2.59 -3.01 -18.53
CA SER A 22 -3.34 -4.24 -18.27
C SER A 22 -3.68 -4.43 -16.79
N SER A 23 -2.98 -3.73 -15.90
CA SER A 23 -3.18 -3.83 -14.47
C SER A 23 -3.11 -2.46 -13.78
N LEU A 24 -4.01 -2.24 -12.82
CA LEU A 24 -3.99 -1.08 -11.91
C LEU A 24 -3.69 -1.59 -10.50
N TYR A 25 -2.64 -1.06 -9.88
CA TYR A 25 -2.31 -1.33 -8.49
C TYR A 25 -2.83 -0.19 -7.63
N PHE A 26 -3.37 -0.51 -6.46
CA PHE A 26 -3.79 0.50 -5.51
C PHE A 26 -3.61 0.00 -4.08
N ALA A 27 -3.41 0.95 -3.18
CA ALA A 27 -3.47 0.71 -1.75
C ALA A 27 -4.78 1.27 -1.22
N ALA A 28 -5.41 0.54 -0.31
CA ALA A 28 -6.57 1.00 0.43
C ALA A 28 -6.38 0.68 1.91
N GLN A 29 -7.06 1.42 2.78
CA GLN A 29 -7.05 1.10 4.20
C GLN A 29 -7.72 -0.25 4.43
N SER A 30 -7.11 -1.10 5.25
CA SER A 30 -7.72 -2.37 5.65
C SER A 30 -8.95 -2.08 6.52
N THR A 31 -10.10 -2.66 6.15
CA THR A 31 -11.37 -2.52 6.89
C THR A 31 -11.67 -3.72 7.78
N GLU A 32 -10.71 -4.64 7.97
CA GLU A 32 -10.90 -5.89 8.73
C GLU A 32 -10.93 -5.69 10.27
N SER A 33 -11.58 -4.64 10.75
CA SER A 33 -11.87 -4.49 12.18
C SER A 33 -13.36 -4.70 12.40
N THR A 34 -13.74 -5.87 12.95
CA THR A 34 -15.13 -6.12 13.36
C THR A 34 -15.41 -5.38 14.66
N GLU A 35 -16.65 -4.93 14.90
CA GLU A 35 -17.03 -4.26 16.15
C GLU A 35 -16.66 -5.07 17.41
N ASP A 36 -16.69 -6.40 17.31
CA ASP A 36 -16.30 -7.30 18.39
C ASP A 36 -14.77 -7.33 18.61
N ALA A 37 -13.97 -7.34 17.52
CA ALA A 37 -12.51 -7.23 17.62
C ALA A 37 -12.09 -5.87 18.19
N ASP A 38 -12.86 -4.83 17.84
CA ASP A 38 -12.68 -3.49 18.38
C ASP A 38 -12.93 -3.50 19.87
N ARG A 39 -14.12 -3.92 20.32
CA ARG A 39 -14.47 -3.97 21.75
C ARG A 39 -13.53 -4.85 22.58
N LEU A 40 -13.06 -5.97 22.03
CA LEU A 40 -12.07 -6.83 22.68
C LEU A 40 -10.73 -6.12 22.84
N TYR A 41 -10.26 -5.43 21.80
CA TYR A 41 -9.09 -4.57 21.87
C TYR A 41 -9.28 -3.46 22.92
N GLU A 42 -10.47 -2.84 22.98
CA GLU A 42 -10.80 -1.80 23.97
C GLU A 42 -10.86 -2.31 25.41
N ALA A 43 -11.35 -3.54 25.62
CA ALA A 43 -11.48 -4.14 26.93
C ALA A 43 -10.13 -4.57 27.56
N GLU A 44 -9.10 -4.79 26.74
CA GLU A 44 -7.74 -5.11 27.20
C GLU A 44 -6.95 -3.87 27.69
N TRP A 45 -7.51 -2.65 27.54
CA TRP A 45 -6.84 -1.41 27.89
C TRP A 45 -6.63 -1.25 29.40
N LYS A 46 -5.40 -1.52 29.86
CA LYS A 46 -5.01 -1.28 31.27
C LYS A 46 -3.87 -0.28 31.47
N ASP A 47 -3.15 0.16 30.44
CA ASP A 47 -2.08 1.18 30.56
C ASP A 47 -1.71 1.87 29.23
N VAL A 48 -1.13 3.09 29.30
CA VAL A 48 -0.76 3.99 28.17
C VAL A 48 0.22 3.33 27.19
N ILE A 49 1.06 2.41 27.66
CA ILE A 49 2.02 1.67 26.80
C ILE A 49 1.29 0.70 25.84
N GLN A 50 0.15 0.14 26.25
CA GLN A 50 -0.66 -0.73 25.39
C GLN A 50 -1.46 0.05 24.36
N TYR A 51 -1.89 1.28 24.67
CA TYR A 51 -2.51 2.20 23.69
C TYR A 51 -1.58 2.50 22.50
N ARG A 52 -0.26 2.51 22.72
CA ARG A 52 0.75 2.71 21.67
C ARG A 52 0.91 1.51 20.73
N ARG A 53 0.46 0.31 21.12
CA ARG A 53 0.45 -0.83 20.20
C ARG A 53 -0.67 -0.61 19.18
N ARG A 54 -0.38 -0.82 17.89
CA ARG A 54 -1.39 -0.62 16.84
C ARG A 54 -2.57 -1.56 17.09
N LYS A 55 -3.79 -1.03 16.91
CA LYS A 55 -5.00 -1.84 16.82
C LYS A 55 -4.74 -2.94 15.78
N PRO A 56 -4.99 -4.22 16.12
CA PRO A 56 -4.90 -5.31 15.15
C PRO A 56 -5.71 -4.92 13.90
N ASN A 57 -5.14 -5.14 12.72
CA ASN A 57 -5.77 -4.88 11.42
C ASN A 57 -5.87 -3.41 10.98
N TYR A 58 -5.24 -2.47 11.70
CA TYR A 58 -5.09 -1.09 11.22
C TYR A 58 -3.85 -0.96 10.32
N GLY A 59 -4.06 -0.84 9.01
CA GLY A 59 -2.98 -0.76 8.02
C GLY A 59 -3.52 -0.64 6.60
N SER A 60 -2.74 -1.06 5.60
CA SER A 60 -3.14 -1.02 4.19
C SER A 60 -3.19 -2.41 3.56
N VAL A 61 -4.09 -2.57 2.60
CA VAL A 61 -4.06 -3.68 1.65
C VAL A 61 -3.64 -3.15 0.29
N ILE A 62 -2.61 -3.77 -0.30
CA ILE A 62 -2.25 -3.53 -1.70
C ILE A 62 -3.01 -4.54 -2.55
N GLN A 63 -3.75 -4.04 -3.52
CA GLN A 63 -4.55 -4.83 -4.46
C GLN A 63 -4.16 -4.51 -5.91
N ARG A 64 -4.40 -5.48 -6.79
CA ARG A 64 -4.22 -5.37 -8.24
C ARG A 64 -5.53 -5.65 -8.94
N ILE A 65 -5.91 -4.76 -9.85
CA ILE A 65 -7.02 -4.93 -10.79
C ILE A 65 -6.43 -5.34 -12.12
N ASP A 66 -6.71 -6.55 -12.59
CA ASP A 66 -6.38 -7.00 -13.94
C ASP A 66 -7.54 -6.70 -14.88
N ILE A 67 -7.23 -5.99 -15.96
CA ILE A 67 -8.19 -5.55 -16.96
C ILE A 67 -7.90 -6.30 -18.26
N LYS A 68 -8.88 -7.06 -18.75
CA LYS A 68 -8.78 -7.77 -20.03
C LYS A 68 -9.89 -7.31 -20.96
N ARG A 69 -9.52 -6.95 -22.19
CA ARG A 69 -10.45 -6.60 -23.26
C ARG A 69 -10.40 -7.68 -24.34
N LYS A 70 -11.53 -8.34 -24.59
CA LYS A 70 -11.63 -9.36 -25.65
C LYS A 70 -12.97 -9.23 -26.37
N HIS A 71 -12.94 -9.13 -27.70
CA HIS A 71 -14.13 -8.98 -28.55
C HIS A 71 -15.10 -7.88 -28.08
N GLY A 72 -14.58 -6.72 -27.70
CA GLY A 72 -15.39 -5.61 -27.17
C GLY A 72 -15.88 -5.78 -25.72
N LYS A 73 -15.72 -6.96 -25.11
CA LYS A 73 -16.07 -7.22 -23.71
C LYS A 73 -14.90 -6.89 -22.78
N LEU A 74 -15.19 -6.17 -21.70
CA LEU A 74 -14.27 -5.92 -20.60
C LEU A 74 -14.46 -7.02 -19.52
N SER A 75 -13.37 -7.60 -19.03
CA SER A 75 -13.37 -8.39 -17.80
C SER A 75 -12.35 -7.84 -16.83
N VAL A 76 -12.75 -7.80 -15.57
CA VAL A 76 -11.98 -7.24 -14.47
C VAL A 76 -11.82 -8.31 -13.40
N LYS A 77 -10.60 -8.48 -12.89
CA LYS A 77 -10.32 -9.34 -11.73
C LYS A 77 -9.54 -8.57 -10.69
N ILE A 78 -9.92 -8.69 -9.43
CA ILE A 78 -9.22 -8.04 -8.31
C ILE A 78 -8.44 -9.11 -7.54
N HIS A 79 -7.18 -8.82 -7.24
CA HIS A 79 -6.26 -9.69 -6.53
C HIS A 79 -5.67 -8.96 -5.32
N CYS A 80 -5.70 -9.58 -4.15
CA CYS A 80 -4.92 -9.11 -3.00
C CYS A 80 -3.44 -9.44 -3.25
N ILE A 81 -2.57 -8.43 -3.19
CA ILE A 81 -1.12 -8.58 -3.31
C ILE A 81 -0.50 -8.76 -1.92
N LYS A 82 -0.88 -7.90 -0.96
CA LYS A 82 -0.29 -7.92 0.38
C LYS A 82 -1.15 -7.14 1.39
N HIS A 83 -1.32 -7.70 2.59
CA HIS A 83 -1.75 -6.96 3.78
C HIS A 83 -0.51 -6.39 4.48
N LEU A 84 -0.60 -5.14 4.91
CA LEU A 84 0.43 -4.37 5.57
C LEU A 84 -0.11 -3.83 6.88
N ASP A 85 0.75 -3.77 7.89
CA ASP A 85 0.45 -3.25 9.23
C ASP A 85 0.70 -1.74 9.35
N PHE A 86 0.98 -1.06 8.24
CA PHE A 86 1.18 0.38 8.12
C PHE A 86 0.36 0.94 6.95
N ILE A 87 0.21 2.26 6.92
CA ILE A 87 -0.51 2.96 5.85
C ILE A 87 0.41 3.18 4.66
N VAL A 88 -0.08 2.96 3.45
CA VAL A 88 0.63 3.27 2.20
C VAL A 88 0.13 4.59 1.64
N THR A 89 1.02 5.55 1.48
CA THR A 89 0.71 6.92 0.98
C THR A 89 1.06 7.10 -0.49
N GLU A 90 2.09 6.43 -0.96
CA GLU A 90 2.49 6.43 -2.38
C GLU A 90 2.79 5.03 -2.88
N LEU A 91 2.47 4.79 -4.15
CA LEU A 91 2.75 3.55 -4.88
C LEU A 91 3.40 3.88 -6.22
N LEU A 92 4.41 3.08 -6.59
CA LEU A 92 5.06 3.16 -7.88
C LEU A 92 5.30 1.75 -8.43
N PHE A 93 4.87 1.48 -9.65
CA PHE A 93 5.22 0.26 -10.36
C PHE A 93 6.58 0.43 -11.07
N VAL A 94 7.47 -0.55 -10.91
CA VAL A 94 8.80 -0.59 -11.54
C VAL A 94 8.81 -1.74 -12.56
N PRO A 95 8.66 -1.46 -13.86
CA PRO A 95 8.46 -2.49 -14.89
C PRO A 95 9.66 -3.43 -15.08
N SER A 96 10.87 -2.86 -15.08
CA SER A 96 12.12 -3.59 -15.35
C SER A 96 12.33 -4.76 -14.38
N GLU A 97 11.98 -4.56 -13.12
CA GLU A 97 12.08 -5.55 -12.06
C GLU A 97 10.74 -6.26 -11.79
N HIS A 98 9.63 -5.78 -12.35
CA HIS A 98 8.28 -6.25 -12.08
C HIS A 98 7.97 -6.24 -10.57
N LYS A 99 8.23 -5.10 -9.93
CA LYS A 99 7.99 -4.86 -8.51
C LYS A 99 7.14 -3.62 -8.30
N ILE A 100 6.54 -3.51 -7.13
CA ILE A 100 6.02 -2.25 -6.62
C ILE A 100 6.96 -1.70 -5.56
N VAL A 101 7.08 -0.38 -5.54
CA VAL A 101 7.70 0.39 -4.45
C VAL A 101 6.59 1.19 -3.78
N CYS A 102 6.60 1.25 -2.46
CA CYS A 102 5.66 2.06 -1.70
C CYS A 102 6.34 2.85 -0.61
N ILE A 103 5.71 3.95 -0.21
CA ILE A 103 6.07 4.72 0.98
C ILE A 103 5.10 4.36 2.10
N SER A 104 5.65 3.98 3.26
CA SER A 104 4.89 3.74 4.46
C SER A 104 4.66 5.03 5.25
N TYR A 105 3.55 5.06 5.96
CA TYR A 105 3.24 6.05 6.96
C TYR A 105 2.73 5.35 8.22
N SER A 106 3.30 5.71 9.35
CA SER A 106 2.80 5.26 10.65
C SER A 106 1.66 6.16 11.12
N PRO A 107 0.49 5.60 11.46
CA PRO A 107 -0.64 6.39 11.98
C PRO A 107 -0.44 6.84 13.43
N ILE A 108 0.53 6.28 14.16
CA ILE A 108 0.91 6.69 15.51
C ILE A 108 2.16 7.56 15.37
N ILE A 109 1.97 8.84 15.10
CA ILE A 109 3.08 9.77 14.85
C ILE A 109 3.62 10.25 16.20
N GLU A 110 4.64 9.57 16.74
CA GLU A 110 5.43 10.14 17.84
C GLU A 110 6.65 10.91 17.32
N THR A 111 7.16 10.55 16.13
CA THR A 111 8.32 11.18 15.48
C THR A 111 8.25 11.05 13.95
N LEU A 112 8.93 11.93 13.20
CA LEU A 112 9.03 11.86 11.72
C LEU A 112 9.80 10.64 11.21
N SER A 113 10.41 9.85 12.11
CA SER A 113 11.30 8.72 11.82
C SER A 113 10.60 7.42 11.40
N GLU A 114 9.35 7.48 10.97
CA GLU A 114 8.51 6.29 10.70
C GLU A 114 8.01 6.21 9.24
N ILE A 115 8.62 7.00 8.35
CA ILE A 115 8.37 6.96 6.91
C ILE A 115 9.52 6.20 6.27
N GLU A 116 9.19 5.15 5.54
CA GLU A 116 10.16 4.23 4.97
C GLU A 116 9.69 3.78 3.58
N LEU A 117 10.65 3.56 2.69
CA LEU A 117 10.39 2.94 1.39
C LEU A 117 10.46 1.43 1.51
N TYR A 118 9.51 0.76 0.87
CA TYR A 118 9.45 -0.68 0.76
C TYR A 118 9.30 -1.13 -0.69
N ALA A 119 9.77 -2.33 -1.01
CA ALA A 119 9.60 -2.98 -2.30
C ALA A 119 8.99 -4.38 -2.17
N LYS A 120 8.10 -4.73 -3.09
CA LYS A 120 7.54 -6.07 -3.25
C LYS A 120 7.69 -6.53 -4.70
N ASP A 121 8.46 -7.58 -4.91
CA ASP A 121 8.51 -8.30 -6.20
C ASP A 121 7.15 -8.98 -6.45
N LEU A 122 6.59 -8.82 -7.65
CA LEU A 122 5.26 -9.33 -8.00
C LEU A 122 5.27 -10.70 -8.71
N ARG A 123 6.45 -11.23 -9.05
CA ARG A 123 6.61 -12.51 -9.77
C ARG A 123 6.36 -13.73 -8.87
N GLY A 124 6.29 -13.53 -7.55
CA GLY A 124 6.10 -14.63 -6.60
C GLY A 124 5.70 -14.17 -5.19
N SER A 125 5.80 -15.11 -4.23
CA SER A 125 5.42 -14.91 -2.82
C SER A 125 6.49 -14.21 -1.99
N SER A 126 7.44 -13.52 -2.62
CA SER A 126 8.53 -12.81 -1.95
C SER A 126 8.04 -11.91 -0.82
N SER A 127 8.85 -11.78 0.23
CA SER A 127 8.58 -10.85 1.31
C SER A 127 8.64 -9.40 0.83
N LEU A 128 8.06 -8.51 1.64
CA LEU A 128 8.28 -7.08 1.50
C LEU A 128 9.69 -6.75 1.98
N ILE A 129 10.44 -5.95 1.23
CA ILE A 129 11.82 -5.58 1.53
C ILE A 129 11.87 -4.09 1.84
N ARG A 130 12.44 -3.71 2.98
CA ARG A 130 12.69 -2.32 3.36
C ARG A 130 13.89 -1.78 2.58
N LEU A 131 13.75 -0.61 1.96
CA LEU A 131 14.77 0.04 1.13
C LEU A 131 15.51 1.17 1.84
N THR A 132 14.84 1.89 2.75
CA THR A 132 15.42 3.03 3.46
C THR A 132 15.36 2.82 4.96
N ASN A 133 16.38 3.29 5.67
CA ASN A 133 16.42 3.35 7.13
C ASN A 133 17.03 4.68 7.55
N ASN A 134 16.21 5.72 7.47
CA ASN A 134 16.59 7.08 7.83
C ASN A 134 15.43 7.76 8.58
N GLN A 135 15.69 8.97 9.08
CA GLN A 135 14.71 9.75 9.83
C GLN A 135 14.21 10.95 8.99
N LEU A 136 14.04 10.77 7.68
CA LEU A 136 13.65 11.82 6.76
C LEU A 136 12.21 11.62 6.29
N LEU A 137 11.55 12.73 5.97
CA LEU A 137 10.26 12.68 5.27
C LEU A 137 10.50 12.38 3.80
N GLU A 138 10.20 11.16 3.38
CA GLU A 138 10.34 10.69 2.01
C GLU A 138 8.99 10.80 1.27
N ASN A 139 9.00 11.37 0.06
CA ASN A 139 7.80 11.50 -0.79
C ASN A 139 8.16 11.62 -2.28
N SER A 140 7.14 11.78 -3.12
CA SER A 140 7.29 12.07 -4.56
C SER A 140 8.04 10.98 -5.32
N LEU A 141 7.62 9.72 -5.17
CA LEU A 141 8.18 8.59 -5.92
C LEU A 141 8.08 8.85 -7.43
N LYS A 142 9.20 8.73 -8.13
CA LYS A 142 9.28 8.84 -9.59
C LYS A 142 10.20 7.78 -10.17
N LEU A 143 9.79 7.23 -11.30
CA LEU A 143 10.62 6.32 -12.07
C LEU A 143 11.49 7.13 -13.06
N SER A 144 12.73 6.70 -13.23
CA SER A 144 13.60 7.19 -14.31
C SER A 144 13.02 6.89 -15.69
N ALA A 145 13.41 7.67 -16.70
CA ALA A 145 12.94 7.48 -18.07
C ALA A 145 13.34 6.10 -18.65
N ASP A 146 14.44 5.51 -18.19
CA ASP A 146 14.88 4.16 -18.57
C ASP A 146 14.19 3.04 -17.77
N GLY A 147 13.35 3.38 -16.79
CA GLY A 147 12.59 2.43 -15.99
C GLY A 147 13.40 1.64 -14.96
N LYS A 148 14.65 2.01 -14.71
CA LYS A 148 15.60 1.23 -13.87
C LYS A 148 15.87 1.82 -12.50
N HIS A 149 15.58 3.10 -12.29
CA HIS A 149 15.90 3.81 -11.07
C HIS A 149 14.65 4.48 -10.50
N VAL A 150 14.56 4.50 -9.18
CA VAL A 150 13.51 5.20 -8.45
C VAL A 150 14.13 6.41 -7.77
N PHE A 151 13.54 7.57 -8.01
CA PHE A 151 13.87 8.83 -7.36
C PHE A 151 12.75 9.18 -6.38
N PHE A 152 13.13 9.86 -5.30
CA PHE A 152 12.22 10.39 -4.29
C PHE A 152 12.83 11.67 -3.72
N SER A 153 11.97 12.51 -3.16
CA SER A 153 12.39 13.69 -2.41
C SER A 153 12.51 13.31 -0.94
N SER A 154 13.57 13.79 -0.29
CA SER A 154 13.75 13.67 1.16
C SER A 154 13.84 15.05 1.77
N LEU A 155 13.00 15.32 2.77
CA LEU A 155 13.04 16.53 3.56
C LEU A 155 13.61 16.22 4.94
N SER A 156 14.63 16.98 5.34
CA SER A 156 15.11 17.02 6.72
C SER A 156 14.46 18.22 7.42
N SER A 157 14.02 18.00 8.66
CA SER A 157 13.52 19.05 9.56
C SER A 157 14.66 19.83 10.17
#